data_AF-A0A660MEK3-F1
#
_entry.id   AF-A0A660MEK3-F1
#
_cell.length_a   1.000
_cell.length_b   1.000
_cell.length_c   1.000
_cell.angle_alpha   90.00
_cell.angle_beta   90.00
_cell.angle_gamma   90.00
#
_symmetry.space_group_name_H-M   'P 1'
#
loop_
_entity.id
_entity.type
_entity.pdbx_description
1 polymer ?
#
loop_
_entity_poly.entity_id
_entity_poly.type
_entity_poly.pdbx_seq_one_letter_code
_entity_poly.pdbx_strand_id
1 'polypeptide(L)'
;MQSKARYDTFLRVFLKDFLTAMSQLDPATVAKTAHLAQLEIEGAELTRLAAELEQIFALFSAINTAEISATPPLSHPLGDTQRLRPDIAIARDMMPSIEENAPRAEDRFITVPKVIE
;
A
#
# COMPACT_ATOMS: atom_id res chain seq x y z
N MET A 1 -20.79 14.37 -16.01
CA MET A 1 -21.56 13.16 -15.62
C MET A 1 -21.06 11.92 -16.38
N GLN A 2 -19.74 11.66 -16.37
CA GLN A 2 -19.13 10.44 -16.90
C GLN A 2 -17.88 10.14 -16.06
N SER A 3 -18.01 9.31 -15.03
CA SER A 3 -16.84 8.83 -14.25
C SER A 3 -17.12 7.56 -13.44
N LYS A 4 -18.38 7.14 -13.27
CA LYS A 4 -18.74 5.98 -12.42
C LYS A 4 -18.54 4.62 -13.09
N ALA A 5 -18.51 4.54 -14.42
CA ALA A 5 -18.45 3.27 -15.15
C ALA A 5 -17.05 2.59 -15.17
N ARG A 6 -15.99 3.30 -14.77
CA ARG A 6 -14.60 2.81 -14.90
C ARG A 6 -14.09 1.98 -13.71
N TYR A 7 -14.78 2.03 -12.56
CA TYR A 7 -14.33 1.36 -11.32
C TYR A 7 -15.00 0.00 -11.07
N ASP A 8 -16.14 -0.29 -11.71
CA ASP A 8 -16.93 -1.50 -11.42
C ASP A 8 -16.32 -2.78 -12.04
N THR A 9 -15.62 -2.65 -13.17
CA THR A 9 -14.89 -3.77 -13.80
C THR A 9 -13.60 -4.11 -13.06
N PHE A 10 -12.90 -3.10 -12.50
CA PHE A 10 -11.60 -3.29 -11.86
C PHE A 10 -11.71 -4.09 -10.56
N LEU A 11 -12.68 -3.77 -9.69
CA LEU A 11 -12.82 -4.44 -8.39
C LEU A 11 -13.40 -5.86 -8.51
N ARG A 12 -14.33 -6.13 -9.44
CA ARG A 12 -14.97 -7.45 -9.57
C ARG A 12 -14.06 -8.50 -10.22
N VAL A 13 -13.32 -8.13 -11.25
CA VAL A 13 -12.42 -9.04 -11.98
C VAL A 13 -11.14 -9.22 -11.19
N PHE A 14 -10.50 -8.12 -10.77
CA PHE A 14 -9.22 -8.20 -10.08
C PHE A 14 -9.34 -8.89 -8.73
N LEU A 15 -10.31 -8.55 -7.87
CA LEU A 15 -10.37 -9.11 -6.52
C LEU A 15 -10.74 -10.60 -6.53
N LYS A 16 -11.61 -11.04 -7.45
CA LYS A 16 -12.03 -12.45 -7.52
C LYS A 16 -10.95 -13.35 -8.13
N ASP A 17 -10.29 -12.89 -9.19
CA ASP A 17 -9.17 -13.62 -9.81
C ASP A 17 -7.92 -13.61 -8.91
N PHE A 18 -7.66 -12.47 -8.24
CA PHE A 18 -6.58 -12.34 -7.25
C PHE A 18 -6.78 -13.28 -6.05
N LEU A 19 -7.98 -13.32 -5.45
CA LEU A 19 -8.25 -14.17 -4.28
C LEU A 19 -8.25 -15.66 -4.61
N THR A 20 -8.71 -16.06 -5.81
CA THR A 20 -8.67 -17.47 -6.23
C THR A 20 -7.23 -17.95 -6.43
N ALA A 21 -6.37 -17.09 -6.99
CA ALA A 21 -4.94 -17.34 -7.13
C ALA A 21 -4.18 -17.38 -5.78
N MET A 22 -4.72 -16.76 -4.71
CA MET A 22 -4.10 -16.71 -3.38
C MET A 22 -4.42 -17.89 -2.46
N SER A 23 -5.25 -18.84 -2.89
CA SER A 23 -5.53 -20.05 -2.11
C SER A 23 -4.31 -21.00 -1.97
N GLN A 24 -3.20 -20.69 -2.65
CA GLN A 24 -1.86 -21.21 -2.37
C GLN A 24 -0.86 -20.06 -2.47
N LEU A 25 -0.24 -19.67 -1.35
CA LEU A 25 0.74 -18.58 -1.37
C LEU A 25 2.15 -19.15 -1.62
N ASP A 26 2.57 -19.19 -2.89
CA ASP A 26 3.93 -19.60 -3.23
C ASP A 26 4.98 -18.64 -2.63
N PRO A 27 6.05 -19.14 -1.97
CA PRO A 27 7.19 -18.33 -1.54
C PRO A 27 7.71 -17.33 -2.59
N ALA A 28 7.63 -17.63 -3.90
CA ALA A 28 8.01 -16.66 -4.94
C ALA A 28 7.10 -15.42 -4.96
N THR A 29 5.80 -15.59 -4.69
CA THR A 29 4.83 -14.49 -4.58
C THR A 29 5.08 -13.64 -3.33
N VAL A 30 5.46 -14.27 -2.22
CA VAL A 30 5.88 -13.58 -0.99
C VAL A 30 7.14 -12.76 -1.24
N ALA A 31 8.16 -13.35 -1.87
CA ALA A 31 9.40 -12.66 -2.20
C ALA A 31 9.15 -11.45 -3.13
N LYS A 32 8.30 -11.60 -4.14
CA LYS A 32 7.90 -10.49 -5.01
C LYS A 32 7.20 -9.37 -4.24
N THR A 33 6.31 -9.72 -3.33
CA THR A 33 5.57 -8.75 -2.51
C THR A 33 6.50 -8.03 -1.52
N ALA A 34 7.45 -8.76 -0.91
CA ALA A 34 8.49 -8.19 -0.06
C ALA A 34 9.34 -7.17 -0.82
N HIS A 35 9.75 -7.50 -2.05
CA HIS A 35 10.48 -6.57 -2.91
C HIS A 35 9.68 -5.29 -3.22
N LEU A 36 8.38 -5.40 -3.53
CA LEU A 36 7.51 -4.24 -3.74
C LEU A 36 7.40 -3.36 -2.49
N ALA A 37 7.40 -3.98 -1.31
CA ALA A 37 7.36 -3.31 -0.02
C ALA A 37 8.74 -2.81 0.45
N GLN A 38 9.81 -3.00 -0.32
CA GLN A 38 11.19 -2.69 0.07
C GLN A 38 11.61 -3.40 1.36
N LEU A 39 11.19 -4.65 1.53
CA LEU A 39 11.54 -5.53 2.65
C LEU A 39 12.50 -6.62 2.18
N GLU A 40 13.61 -6.76 2.90
CA GLU A 40 14.57 -7.85 2.70
C GLU A 40 14.16 -9.03 3.60
N ILE A 41 13.80 -10.16 2.97
CA ILE A 41 13.35 -11.38 3.64
C ILE A 41 14.01 -12.57 2.96
N GLU A 42 14.64 -13.44 3.75
CA GLU A 42 15.51 -14.49 3.22
C GLU A 42 15.05 -15.91 3.59
N GLY A 43 15.30 -16.86 2.70
CA GLY A 43 15.32 -18.31 2.98
C GLY A 43 14.15 -18.82 3.83
N ALA A 44 14.46 -19.26 5.05
CA ALA A 44 13.49 -19.89 5.96
C ALA A 44 12.37 -18.92 6.42
N GLU A 45 12.65 -17.62 6.46
CA GLU A 45 11.67 -16.59 6.85
C GLU A 45 10.58 -16.46 5.80
N LEU A 46 10.90 -16.64 4.50
CA LEU A 46 9.90 -16.63 3.43
C LEU A 46 8.91 -17.78 3.56
N THR A 47 9.39 -18.99 3.86
CA THR A 47 8.52 -20.16 4.05
C THR A 47 7.62 -20.01 5.27
N ARG A 48 8.17 -19.49 6.38
CA ARG A 48 7.38 -19.21 7.58
C ARG A 48 6.32 -18.15 7.30
N LEU A 49 6.71 -17.03 6.69
CA LEU A 49 5.80 -15.93 6.38
C LEU A 49 4.70 -16.36 5.42
N ALA A 50 5.00 -17.22 4.44
CA ALA A 50 3.98 -17.78 3.55
C ALA A 50 2.90 -18.54 4.35
N ALA A 51 3.29 -19.41 5.28
CA ALA A 51 2.36 -20.16 6.12
C ALA A 51 1.56 -19.27 7.08
N GLU A 52 2.18 -18.23 7.63
CA GLU A 52 1.48 -17.25 8.49
C GLU A 52 0.45 -16.43 7.70
N LEU A 53 0.81 -16.00 6.49
CA LEU A 53 -0.10 -15.27 5.60
C LEU A 53 -1.28 -16.13 5.14
N GLU A 54 -1.07 -17.42 4.88
CA GLU A 54 -2.16 -18.36 4.57
C GLU A 54 -3.20 -18.43 5.70
N GLN A 55 -2.77 -18.46 6.97
CA GLN A 55 -3.67 -18.44 8.12
C GLN A 55 -4.46 -17.12 8.21
N ILE A 56 -3.80 -15.99 7.94
CA ILE A 56 -4.45 -14.67 7.93
C ILE A 56 -5.49 -14.57 6.81
N PHE A 57 -5.19 -15.07 5.60
CA PHE A 57 -6.15 -15.04 4.49
C PHE A 57 -7.33 -16.00 4.69
N ALA A 58 -7.13 -17.11 5.40
CA ALA A 58 -8.23 -17.96 5.83
C ALA A 58 -9.24 -17.21 6.71
N LEU A 59 -8.76 -16.34 7.62
CA LEU A 59 -9.63 -15.47 8.42
C LEU A 59 -10.41 -14.47 7.55
N PHE A 60 -9.74 -13.82 6.59
CA PHE A 60 -10.40 -12.86 5.70
C PHE A 60 -11.43 -13.49 4.76
N SER A 61 -11.28 -14.78 4.44
CA SER A 61 -12.27 -15.53 3.64
C SER A 61 -13.68 -15.49 4.25
N ALA A 62 -13.80 -15.35 5.58
CA ALA A 62 -15.10 -15.20 6.24
C ALA A 62 -15.85 -13.91 5.82
N ILE A 63 -15.13 -12.83 5.51
CA ILE A 63 -15.72 -11.53 5.11
C ILE A 63 -16.35 -11.61 3.71
N ASN A 64 -15.85 -12.50 2.84
CA ASN A 64 -16.36 -12.68 1.48
C ASN A 64 -17.73 -13.37 1.38
N THR A 65 -18.32 -13.77 2.52
CA THR A 65 -19.63 -14.45 2.55
C THR A 65 -20.81 -13.49 2.45
N ALA A 66 -20.61 -12.19 2.71
CA ALA A 66 -21.66 -11.19 2.66
C ALA A 66 -21.87 -10.65 1.22
N GLU A 67 -23.12 -10.60 0.77
CA GLU A 67 -23.49 -10.00 -0.51
C GLU A 67 -23.43 -8.46 -0.41
N ILE A 68 -22.46 -7.85 -1.10
CA ILE A 68 -22.21 -6.39 -1.03
C ILE A 68 -22.27 -5.69 -2.40
N SER A 69 -22.77 -6.36 -3.45
CA SER A 69 -22.78 -5.81 -4.81
C SER A 69 -23.59 -4.51 -4.98
N ALA A 70 -24.54 -4.26 -4.08
CA ALA A 70 -25.37 -3.06 -4.06
C ALA A 70 -24.81 -1.94 -3.17
N THR A 71 -23.73 -2.20 -2.42
CA THR A 71 -23.17 -1.24 -1.47
C THR A 71 -21.97 -0.51 -2.07
N PRO A 72 -22.01 0.84 -2.19
CA PRO A 72 -20.84 1.58 -2.67
C PRO A 72 -19.70 1.50 -1.64
N PRO A 73 -18.44 1.42 -2.10
CA PRO A 73 -17.30 1.43 -1.19
C PRO A 73 -17.20 2.75 -0.42
N LEU A 74 -16.90 2.66 0.87
CA LEU A 74 -16.72 3.81 1.76
C LEU A 74 -15.25 4.23 1.78
N SER A 75 -14.90 5.34 1.12
CA SER A 75 -13.52 5.85 1.10
C SER A 75 -13.15 6.65 2.35
N HIS A 76 -14.07 7.51 2.82
CA HIS A 76 -13.90 8.31 4.03
C HIS A 76 -15.23 8.24 4.81
N PRO A 77 -15.18 8.01 6.14
CA PRO A 77 -16.39 7.87 6.95
C PRO A 77 -17.14 9.20 7.11
N LEU A 78 -16.42 10.33 7.06
CA LEU A 78 -16.98 11.67 7.06
C LEU A 78 -17.24 12.10 5.62
N GLY A 79 -18.42 12.66 5.37
CA GLY A 79 -18.86 13.14 4.04
C GLY A 79 -18.15 14.42 3.61
N ASP A 80 -16.82 14.41 3.65
CA ASP A 80 -16.02 15.60 3.46
C ASP A 80 -15.96 16.00 1.98
N THR A 81 -16.09 17.30 1.76
CA THR A 81 -15.77 17.93 0.48
C THR A 81 -14.26 18.16 0.40
N GLN A 82 -13.72 18.23 -0.83
CA GLN A 82 -12.30 18.54 -1.01
C GLN A 82 -11.99 19.93 -0.48
N ARG A 83 -11.25 20.00 0.63
CA ARG A 83 -10.84 21.27 1.24
C ARG A 83 -9.76 21.91 0.38
N LEU A 84 -10.03 23.13 -0.08
CA LEU A 84 -9.02 23.93 -0.76
C LEU A 84 -8.14 24.65 0.26
N ARG A 85 -6.84 24.68 -0.03
CA ARG A 85 -5.86 25.54 0.67
C ARG A 85 -5.71 26.84 -0.12
N PRO A 86 -5.72 28.02 0.52
CA PRO A 86 -5.45 29.27 -0.18
C PRO A 86 -4.02 29.27 -0.74
N ASP A 87 -3.83 29.88 -1.90
CA ASP A 87 -2.52 30.01 -2.55
C ASP A 87 -1.70 31.15 -1.93
N ILE A 88 -1.28 30.93 -0.69
CA ILE A 88 -0.48 31.88 0.09
C ILE A 88 0.84 31.21 0.44
N ALA A 89 1.95 31.84 0.06
CA ALA A 89 3.28 31.40 0.44
C ALA A 89 3.49 31.62 1.94
N ILE A 90 3.97 30.59 2.64
CA ILE A 90 4.31 30.65 4.06
C ILE A 90 5.80 30.39 4.18
N ALA A 91 6.57 31.41 4.58
CA ALA A 91 7.99 31.25 4.85
C ALA A 91 8.18 30.37 6.10
N ARG A 92 9.01 29.34 5.98
CA ARG A 92 9.41 28.47 7.09
C ARG A 92 10.90 28.15 6.96
N ASP A 93 11.64 28.29 8.04
CA ASP A 93 12.98 27.71 8.13
C ASP A 93 12.88 26.33 8.79
N MET A 94 12.92 25.30 7.96
CA MET A 94 12.81 23.90 8.39
C MET A 94 14.16 23.19 8.38
N MET A 95 15.26 23.86 8.00
CA MET A 95 16.54 23.17 7.87
C MET A 95 17.07 22.63 9.19
N PRO A 96 17.02 23.37 10.32
CA PRO A 96 17.48 22.83 11.59
C PRO A 96 16.79 21.52 11.98
N SER A 97 15.47 21.43 11.77
CA SER A 97 14.69 20.22 12.13
C SER A 97 14.85 19.08 11.13
N ILE A 98 15.12 19.38 9.86
CA ILE A 98 15.39 18.35 8.84
C ILE A 98 16.78 17.75 9.05
N GLU A 99 17.80 18.58 9.28
CA GLU A 99 19.18 18.12 9.52
C GLU A 99 19.28 17.29 10.81
N GLU A 100 18.57 17.67 11.87
CA GLU A 100 18.53 16.93 13.13
C GLU A 100 18.00 15.49 12.97
N ASN A 101 17.01 15.28 12.09
CA ASN A 101 16.39 13.97 11.87
C ASN A 101 16.99 13.19 10.69
N ALA A 102 17.84 13.81 9.88
CA ALA A 102 18.41 13.17 8.70
C ALA A 102 19.46 12.12 9.12
N PRO A 103 19.39 10.88 8.61
CA PRO A 103 20.42 9.88 8.88
C PRO A 103 21.83 10.32 8.46
N ARG A 104 21.91 11.12 7.39
CA ARG A 104 23.15 11.78 6.95
C ARG A 104 22.80 13.05 6.16
N ALA A 105 23.31 14.18 6.62
CA ALA A 105 23.18 15.46 5.94
C ALA A 105 24.56 16.11 5.71
N GLU A 106 24.72 16.79 4.56
CA GLU A 106 25.94 17.50 4.18
C GLU A 106 25.55 18.70 3.31
N ASP A 107 26.14 19.88 3.54
CA ASP A 107 25.87 21.11 2.78
C ASP A 107 24.37 21.44 2.57
N ARG A 108 23.53 21.17 3.59
CA ARG A 108 22.06 21.32 3.55
C ARG A 108 21.33 20.35 2.60
N PHE A 109 21.94 19.21 2.29
CA PHE A 109 21.34 18.11 1.54
C PHE A 109 21.24 16.85 2.39
N ILE A 110 20.15 16.08 2.23
CA ILE A 110 20.11 14.69 2.71
C ILE A 110 20.89 13.85 1.72
N THR A 111 21.91 13.16 2.21
CA THR A 111 22.80 12.36 1.37
C THR A 111 22.37 10.89 1.40
N VAL A 112 22.31 10.27 0.24
CA VAL A 112 21.95 8.86 0.05
C VAL A 112 22.96 8.20 -0.89
N PRO A 113 23.13 6.87 -0.84
CA PRO A 113 23.94 6.15 -1.81
C PRO A 113 23.50 6.51 -3.23
N LYS A 114 24.48 6.73 -4.12
CA LYS A 114 24.20 7.01 -5.52
C LYS A 114 23.49 5.79 -6.13
N VAL A 115 22.33 6.02 -6.74
CA VAL A 115 21.65 5.01 -7.54
C VAL A 115 22.43 4.82 -8.84
N ILE A 116 22.95 3.62 -9.05
CA ILE A 116 23.67 3.20 -10.25
C ILE A 116 23.00 1.91 -10.73
N GLU A 117 22.80 1.78 -12.05
CA GLU A 117 22.29 0.57 -12.72
C GLU A 117 23.43 -0.39 -13.10
#